data_AF-A0A9E5DTA9-F1
#
_entry.id   AF-A0A9E5DTA9-F1
#
_cell.length_a   1.000
_cell.length_b   1.000
_cell.length_c   1.000
_cell.angle_alpha   90.00
_cell.angle_beta   90.00
_cell.angle_gamma   90.00
#
_symmetry.space_group_name_H-M   'P 1'
#
loop_
_entity.id
_entity.type
_entity.pdbx_description
1 polymer ?
#
loop_
_entity_poly.entity_id
_entity_poly.type
_entity_poly.pdbx_seq_one_letter_code
_entity_poly.pdbx_strand_id
1 'polypeptide(L)'
;MSGPLEHLLIGLAVQVLCARLTGSWWLGAALATAFFLGREFTQAEYRAIEHFYDGRRAHAPWAAGFELRAWNLKSLLDWLAPALATGLLAGWRTRSAT
;
A
#
# COMPACT_ATOMS: atom_id res chain seq x y z
N MET A 1 1.67 11.60 12.51
CA MET A 1 1.14 11.38 11.15
C MET A 1 2.33 11.22 10.23
N SER A 2 2.66 9.99 9.84
CA SER A 2 3.75 9.70 8.90
C SER A 2 3.37 10.21 7.50
N GLY A 3 4.25 10.99 6.88
CA GLY A 3 4.01 11.59 5.56
C GLY A 3 4.24 10.57 4.42
N PRO A 4 3.84 10.90 3.17
CA PRO A 4 4.05 10.03 2.01
C PRO A 4 5.52 9.62 1.81
N LEU A 5 6.46 10.50 2.19
CA LEU A 5 7.90 10.26 2.15
C LEU A 5 8.33 9.12 3.09
N GLU A 6 7.72 9.01 4.27
CA GLU A 6 8.05 7.96 5.24
C GLU A 6 7.57 6.60 4.74
N HIS A 7 6.37 6.54 4.15
CA HIS A 7 5.85 5.33 3.50
C HIS A 7 6.75 4.87 2.35
N LEU A 8 7.26 5.83 1.55
CA LEU A 8 8.21 5.55 0.49
C LEU A 8 9.53 4.98 1.04
N LEU A 9 10.10 5.59 2.09
CA LEU A 9 11.34 5.13 2.70
C LEU A 9 11.20 3.73 3.31
N ILE A 10 10.10 3.47 4.03
CA ILE A 10 9.78 2.16 4.60
C ILE A 10 9.60 1.12 3.48
N GLY A 11 8.86 1.46 2.42
CA GLY A 11 8.65 0.56 1.28
C GLY A 11 9.96 0.16 0.60
N LEU A 12 10.87 1.11 0.40
CA LEU A 12 12.20 0.84 -0.15
C LEU A 12 13.06 0.00 0.81
N ALA A 13 13.03 0.28 2.11
CA ALA A 13 13.76 -0.51 3.10
C ALA A 13 13.29 -1.97 3.13
N VAL A 14 11.97 -2.19 3.13
CA VAL A 14 11.37 -3.53 3.03
C VAL A 14 11.77 -4.22 1.73
N GLN A 15 11.69 -3.52 0.60
CA GLN A 15 12.09 -4.07 -0.70
C GLN A 15 13.57 -4.49 -0.70
N VAL A 16 14.47 -3.66 -0.18
CA VAL A 16 15.90 -3.96 -0.11
C VAL A 16 16.15 -5.18 0.78
N LEU A 17 15.50 -5.26 1.94
CA LEU A 17 15.61 -6.40 2.84
C LEU A 17 15.13 -7.70 2.16
N CYS A 18 13.94 -7.68 1.55
CA CYS A 18 13.41 -8.81 0.80
C CYS A 18 14.32 -9.22 -0.35
N ALA A 19 14.85 -8.25 -1.11
CA ALA A 19 15.77 -8.53 -2.20
C ALA A 19 17.10 -9.13 -1.71
N ARG A 20 17.58 -8.74 -0.52
CA ARG A 20 18.76 -9.36 0.10
C ARG A 20 18.51 -10.79 0.56
N LEU A 21 17.33 -11.06 1.13
CA LEU A 21 16.99 -12.38 1.68
C LEU A 21 16.59 -13.40 0.60
N THR A 22 15.93 -12.95 -0.47
CA THR A 22 15.33 -13.84 -1.48
C THR A 22 15.99 -13.73 -2.85
N GLY A 23 16.84 -12.73 -3.07
CA GLY A 23 17.39 -12.40 -4.39
C GLY A 23 16.40 -11.71 -5.34
N SER A 24 15.10 -11.65 -4.99
CA SER A 24 14.06 -11.10 -5.87
C SER A 24 13.64 -9.69 -5.47
N TRP A 25 13.98 -8.72 -6.33
CA TRP A 25 13.55 -7.33 -6.20
C TRP A 25 12.04 -7.14 -6.44
N TRP A 26 11.46 -7.98 -7.29
CA TRP A 26 10.02 -7.99 -7.59
C TRP A 26 9.21 -8.50 -6.41
N LEU A 27 9.70 -9.51 -5.70
CA LEU A 27 9.04 -10.00 -4.49
C LEU A 27 9.00 -8.91 -3.41
N GLY A 28 10.11 -8.18 -3.22
CA GLY A 28 10.16 -7.05 -2.31
C GLY A 28 9.19 -5.92 -2.69
N ALA A 29 9.07 -5.59 -3.98
CA ALA A 29 8.12 -4.59 -4.46
C ALA A 29 6.66 -5.02 -4.25
N ALA A 30 6.34 -6.29 -4.53
CA ALA A 30 5.00 -6.83 -4.32
C ALA A 30 4.61 -6.82 -2.83
N LEU A 31 5.52 -7.22 -1.94
CA LEU A 31 5.28 -7.23 -0.49
C LEU A 31 5.07 -5.81 0.06
N ALA A 32 5.94 -4.85 -0.31
CA ALA A 32 5.78 -3.47 0.12
C ALA A 32 4.44 -2.88 -0.37
N THR A 33 4.09 -3.11 -1.64
CA THR A 33 2.81 -2.68 -2.22
C THR A 33 1.62 -3.29 -1.49
N ALA A 34 1.63 -4.61 -1.27
CA ALA A 34 0.55 -5.31 -0.59
C ALA A 34 0.35 -4.82 0.85
N PHE A 35 1.44 -4.53 1.57
CA PHE A 35 1.38 -4.00 2.93
C PHE A 35 0.71 -2.63 2.98
N PHE A 36 1.16 -1.67 2.17
CA PHE A 36 0.56 -0.32 2.16
C PHE A 36 -0.86 -0.33 1.63
N LEU A 37 -1.14 -1.09 0.58
CA LEU A 37 -2.50 -1.22 0.05
C LEU A 37 -3.46 -1.82 1.08
N GLY A 38 -3.05 -2.88 1.78
CA GLY A 38 -3.86 -3.50 2.84
C GLY A 38 -4.14 -2.54 3.98
N ARG A 39 -3.14 -1.74 4.38
CA ARG A 39 -3.32 -0.70 5.41
C ARG A 39 -4.34 0.35 4.97
N GLU A 40 -4.20 0.91 3.78
CA GLU A 40 -5.14 1.91 3.27
C GLU A 40 -6.55 1.34 3.04
N PHE A 41 -6.65 0.05 2.68
CA PHE A 41 -7.92 -0.67 2.58
C PHE A 41 -8.66 -0.70 3.92
N THR A 42 -7.97 -1.08 5.01
CA THR A 42 -8.58 -1.06 6.35
C THR A 42 -8.97 0.35 6.79
N GLN A 43 -8.17 1.37 6.46
CA GLN A 43 -8.53 2.77 6.75
C GLN A 43 -9.76 3.23 5.97
N ALA A 44 -9.89 2.82 4.70
CA ALA A 44 -11.08 3.09 3.90
C ALA A 44 -12.30 2.39 4.48
N GLU A 45 -12.17 1.15 4.95
CA GLU A 45 -13.24 0.43 5.64
C GLU A 45 -13.72 1.16 6.89
N TYR A 46 -12.81 1.61 7.76
CA TYR A 46 -13.17 2.38 8.95
C TYR A 46 -13.90 3.68 8.61
N ARG A 47 -13.42 4.43 7.61
CA ARG A 47 -14.08 5.65 7.14
C ARG A 47 -15.47 5.34 6.58
N ALA A 48 -15.62 4.26 5.82
CA ALA A 48 -16.90 3.85 5.27
C ALA A 48 -17.90 3.53 6.39
N ILE A 49 -17.48 2.76 7.40
CA ILE A 49 -18.31 2.40 8.55
C ILE A 49 -18.78 3.64 9.30
N GLU A 50 -17.86 4.56 9.57
CA GLU A 50 -18.14 5.80 10.29
C GLU A 50 -19.12 6.71 9.54
N HIS A 51 -18.95 6.86 8.22
CA HIS A 51 -19.69 7.86 7.44
C HIS A 51 -20.99 7.32 6.81
N PHE A 52 -21.08 6.01 6.55
CA PHE A 52 -22.18 5.42 5.78
C PHE A 52 -22.94 4.30 6.50
N TYR A 53 -22.46 3.83 7.66
CA TYR A 53 -23.03 2.67 8.37
C TYR A 53 -23.25 2.91 9.87
N ASP A 54 -23.61 4.14 10.24
CA ASP A 54 -23.85 4.57 11.64
C ASP A 54 -22.69 4.30 12.61
N GLY A 55 -21.47 4.16 12.10
CA GLY A 55 -20.32 3.73 12.92
C GLY A 55 -20.36 2.27 13.39
N ARG A 56 -21.28 1.44 12.86
CA ARG A 56 -21.47 0.04 13.28
C ARG A 56 -20.99 -0.94 12.22
N ARG A 57 -19.96 -1.74 12.53
CA ARG A 57 -19.46 -2.79 11.62
C ARG A 57 -20.53 -3.77 11.17
N ALA A 58 -21.52 -4.05 12.03
CA ALA A 58 -22.65 -4.93 11.75
C ALA A 58 -23.56 -4.43 10.61
N HIS A 59 -23.58 -3.12 10.35
CA HIS A 59 -24.36 -2.51 9.27
C HIS A 59 -23.57 -2.42 7.96
N ALA A 60 -22.24 -2.51 8.03
CA ALA A 60 -21.37 -2.41 6.87
C ALA A 60 -21.23 -3.76 6.14
N PRO A 61 -21.23 -3.77 4.80
CA PRO A 61 -20.94 -4.97 4.04
C PRO A 61 -19.53 -5.48 4.31
N TRP A 62 -19.28 -6.75 4.01
CA TRP A 62 -17.93 -7.32 4.10
C TRP A 62 -16.93 -6.58 3.18
N ALA A 63 -17.43 -6.06 2.04
CA ALA A 63 -16.67 -5.33 1.04
C ALA A 63 -16.56 -3.81 1.28
N ALA A 64 -16.88 -3.31 2.49
CA ALA A 64 -16.91 -1.87 2.76
C ALA A 64 -15.58 -1.14 2.48
N GLY A 65 -14.43 -1.82 2.60
CA GLY A 65 -13.13 -1.24 2.23
C GLY A 65 -12.95 -0.96 0.73
N PHE A 66 -13.76 -1.57 -0.15
CA PHE A 66 -13.74 -1.31 -1.60
C PHE A 66 -14.59 -0.10 -2.01
N GLU A 67 -15.30 0.52 -1.07
CA GLU A 67 -16.18 1.63 -1.38
C GLU A 67 -15.39 2.89 -1.73
N LEU A 68 -15.27 3.20 -3.02
CA LEU A 68 -14.49 4.34 -3.55
C LEU A 68 -14.84 5.68 -2.88
N ARG A 69 -16.07 5.85 -2.40
CA ARG A 69 -16.52 7.04 -1.66
C ARG A 69 -15.80 7.26 -0.32
N ALA A 70 -15.19 6.22 0.26
CA ALA A 70 -14.40 6.29 1.48
C ALA A 70 -12.89 6.46 1.24
N TRP A 71 -12.47 6.46 -0.03
CA TRP A 71 -11.09 6.69 -0.45
C TRP A 71 -10.86 8.18 -0.66
N ASN A 72 -9.72 8.67 -0.19
CA ASN A 72 -9.28 10.04 -0.40
C ASN A 72 -7.95 10.06 -1.16
N LEU A 73 -7.61 11.21 -1.72
CA LEU A 73 -6.38 11.38 -2.50
C LEU A 73 -5.12 11.05 -1.69
N LYS A 74 -5.13 11.33 -0.38
CA LYS A 74 -4.01 11.01 0.51
C LYS A 74 -3.79 9.49 0.59
N SER A 75 -4.84 8.70 0.82
CA SER A 75 -4.78 7.24 0.85
C SER A 75 -4.34 6.69 -0.50
N LEU A 76 -4.79 7.27 -1.61
CA LEU A 76 -4.32 6.86 -2.93
C LEU A 76 -2.80 7.06 -3.06
N LEU A 77 -2.28 8.22 -2.65
CA LEU A 77 -0.84 8.50 -2.68
C LEU A 77 -0.04 7.61 -1.73
N ASP A 78 -0.59 7.28 -0.55
CA ASP A 78 0.11 6.51 0.48
C ASP A 78 0.43 5.06 0.07
N TRP A 79 -0.37 4.44 -0.81
CA TRP A 79 -0.02 3.12 -1.38
C TRP A 79 0.57 3.21 -2.79
N LEU A 80 0.14 4.18 -3.61
CA LEU A 80 0.60 4.27 -5.00
C LEU A 80 2.04 4.77 -5.11
N ALA A 81 2.45 5.74 -4.29
CA ALA A 81 3.82 6.26 -4.30
C ALA A 81 4.86 5.16 -3.99
N PRO A 82 4.74 4.37 -2.90
CA PRO A 82 5.67 3.27 -2.65
C PRO A 82 5.57 2.16 -3.72
N ALA A 83 4.38 1.87 -4.25
CA ALA A 83 4.22 0.86 -5.32
C ALA A 83 4.99 1.25 -6.59
N LEU A 84 4.84 2.50 -7.04
CA LEU A 84 5.57 3.03 -8.19
C LEU A 84 7.06 3.07 -7.94
N ALA A 85 7.51 3.58 -6.79
CA ALA A 85 8.92 3.68 -6.46
C ALA A 85 9.59 2.30 -6.42
N THR A 86 8.95 1.32 -5.76
CA THR A 86 9.50 -0.03 -5.64
C THR A 86 9.46 -0.81 -6.96
N GLY A 87 8.40 -0.63 -7.76
CA GLY A 87 8.28 -1.21 -9.10
C GLY A 87 9.33 -0.66 -10.09
N LEU A 88 9.55 0.65 -10.08
CA LEU A 88 10.60 1.29 -10.88
C LEU A 88 11.99 0.80 -10.49
N LEU A 89 12.28 0.68 -9.19
CA LEU A 89 13.55 0.17 -8.69
C LEU A 89 13.77 -1.31 -9.09
N ALA A 90 12.74 -2.15 -8.98
CA ALA A 90 12.81 -3.54 -9.42
C ALA A 90 13.05 -3.67 -10.92
N GLY A 91 12.35 -2.86 -11.73
CA GLY A 91 12.54 -2.81 -13.18
C GLY A 91 13.94 -2.36 -13.57
N TRP A 92 14.45 -1.30 -12.94
CA TRP A 92 15.83 -0.85 -13.15
C TRP A 92 16.85 -1.94 -12.79
N ARG A 93 16.69 -2.60 -11.63
CA ARG A 93 17.60 -3.68 -11.22
C ARG A 93 17.57 -4.91 -12.12
N THR A 94 16.41 -5.22 -12.70
CA THR A 94 16.29 -6.33 -13.66
C THR A 94 17.06 -6.01 -14.94
N ARG A 95 16.97 -4.76 -15.44
CA ARG A 95 17.69 -4.32 -16.66
C ARG A 95 19.21 -4.26 -16.47
N SER A 96 19.71 -4.00 -15.27
CA SER A 96 21.16 -3.98 -15.00
C SER A 96 21.79 -5.37 -14.83
N ALA A 97 20.98 -6.43 -14.82
CA ALA A 97 21.43 -7.82 -14.68
C ALA A 97 21.47 -8.59 -16.01
N THR A 98 20.91 -8.00 -17.08
CA THR A 98 21.01 -8.44 -18.48
C THR A 98 22.09 -7.67 -19.21
#